data_AF-A0A3L8BGV9-F1
#
_entry.id   AF-A0A3L8BGV9-F1
#
_cell.length_a   1.000
_cell.length_b   1.000
_cell.length_c   1.000
_cell.angle_alpha   90.00
_cell.angle_beta   90.00
_cell.angle_gamma   90.00
#
_symmetry.space_group_name_H-M   'P 1'
#
loop_
_entity.id
_entity.type
_entity.pdbx_description
1 polymer ?
#
loop_
_entity_poly.entity_id
_entity_poly.type
_entity_poly.pdbx_seq_one_letter_code
_entity_poly.pdbx_strand_id
1 'polypeptide(L)' 'MSQSSLHQHFNAVTKASPLQYIKAIRLHRAQHLLSDSQLSVSEAAWEAGYQSLSQFSREYKRLFGDVPSRAVGSVVD' A
#
# COMPACT_ATOMS: atom_id res chain seq x y z
N MET A 1 -14.09 22.45 -8.00
CA MET A 1 -14.28 21.89 -6.64
C MET A 1 -13.17 22.40 -5.74
N SER A 2 -13.46 22.75 -4.49
CA SER A 2 -12.44 23.09 -3.49
C SER A 2 -11.85 21.82 -2.85
N GLN A 3 -10.68 21.92 -2.21
CA GLN A 3 -10.04 20.80 -1.51
C GLN A 3 -10.95 20.15 -0.47
N SER A 4 -11.69 20.94 0.32
CA SER A 4 -12.66 20.42 1.28
C SER A 4 -13.81 19.67 0.62
N SER A 5 -14.36 20.19 -0.49
CA SER A 5 -15.44 19.50 -1.21
C SER A 5 -14.99 18.17 -1.81
N LEU A 6 -13.73 18.08 -2.26
CA LEU A 6 -13.12 16.83 -2.73
C LEU A 6 -12.96 15.84 -1.58
N HIS A 7 -12.40 16.24 -0.44
CA HIS A 7 -12.25 15.37 0.73
C HIS A 7 -13.59 14.81 1.21
N GLN A 8 -14.63 15.64 1.28
CA GLN A 8 -15.97 15.22 1.71
C GLN A 8 -16.58 14.19 0.75
N HIS A 9 -16.59 14.48 -0.56
CA HIS A 9 -17.14 13.55 -1.55
C HIS A 9 -16.33 12.25 -1.60
N PHE A 10 -15.00 12.35 -1.58
CA PHE A 10 -14.12 11.19 -1.62
C PHE A 10 -14.33 10.27 -0.41
N ASN A 11 -14.41 10.84 0.79
CA ASN A 11 -14.67 10.07 2.00
C ASN A 11 -16.10 9.50 2.02
N ALA A 12 -17.10 10.23 1.50
CA ALA A 12 -18.47 9.73 1.43
C ALA A 12 -18.56 8.43 0.61
N VAL A 13 -17.80 8.35 -0.49
CA VAL A 13 -17.76 7.20 -1.41
C VAL A 13 -16.80 6.11 -0.94
N THR A 14 -15.56 6.46 -0.58
CA THR A 14 -14.49 5.47 -0.30
C THR A 14 -14.35 5.10 1.17
N LYS A 15 -15.04 5.82 2.07
CA LYS A 15 -14.89 5.72 3.55
C LYS A 15 -13.46 5.95 4.05
N ALA A 16 -12.61 6.54 3.22
CA ALA A 16 -11.24 6.87 3.54
C ALA A 16 -10.90 8.29 3.09
N SER A 17 -9.94 8.92 3.74
CA SER A 17 -9.31 10.12 3.17
C SER A 17 -8.54 9.76 1.89
N PRO A 18 -8.38 10.69 0.94
CA PRO A 18 -7.61 10.44 -0.28
C PRO A 18 -6.21 9.89 -0.03
N LEU A 19 -5.51 10.40 0.99
CA LEU A 19 -4.18 9.94 1.34
C LEU A 19 -4.18 8.49 1.85
N GLN A 20 -5.13 8.11 2.70
CA GLN A 20 -5.26 6.73 3.18
C GLN A 20 -5.55 5.77 2.03
N TYR A 21 -6.41 6.19 1.08
CA TYR A 21 -6.75 5.39 -0.08
C TYR A 21 -5.56 5.16 -1.01
N ILE A 22 -4.78 6.21 -1.30
CA ILE A 22 -3.54 6.08 -2.09
C ILE A 22 -2.56 5.13 -1.40
N LYS A 23 -2.40 5.24 -0.06
CA LYS A 23 -1.55 4.32 0.69
C LYS A 23 -2.02 2.87 0.56
N ALA A 24 -3.32 2.62 0.68
CA ALA A 24 -3.87 1.27 0.49
C ALA A 24 -3.58 0.72 -0.91
N ILE A 25 -3.80 1.51 -1.97
CA ILE A 25 -3.47 1.11 -3.35
C ILE A 25 -1.98 0.76 -3.48
N ARG A 26 -1.08 1.60 -2.96
CA ARG A 26 0.37 1.36 -3.03
C ARG A 26 0.76 0.08 -2.30
N LEU A 27 0.20 -0.16 -1.11
CA LEU A 27 0.46 -1.37 -0.34
C LEU A 27 -0.05 -2.63 -1.04
N HIS A 28 -1.24 -2.59 -1.66
CA HIS A 28 -1.74 -3.71 -2.47
C HIS A 28 -0.89 -3.97 -3.70
N ARG A 29 -0.40 -2.92 -4.38
CA ARG A 29 0.57 -3.09 -5.47
C ARG A 29 1.85 -3.75 -4.98
N ALA A 30 2.38 -3.35 -3.82
CA ALA A 30 3.56 -3.97 -3.23
C ALA A 30 3.32 -5.45 -2.90
N GLN A 31 2.17 -5.80 -2.31
CA GLN A 31 1.79 -7.20 -2.03
C GLN A 31 1.83 -8.05 -3.31
N HIS A 32 1.19 -7.58 -4.38
CA HIS A 32 1.19 -8.26 -5.67
C HIS A 32 2.61 -8.43 -6.24
N LEU A 33 3.44 -7.39 -6.14
CA LEU A 33 4.83 -7.46 -6.60
C LEU A 33 5.68 -8.46 -5.81
N LEU A 34 5.46 -8.56 -4.50
CA LEU A 34 6.18 -9.50 -3.63
C LEU A 34 5.77 -10.95 -3.92
N SER A 35 4.50 -11.17 -4.22
CA SER A 35 3.95 -12.49 -4.50
C SER A 35 4.30 -13.00 -5.90
N ASP A 36 4.28 -12.13 -6.92
CA ASP A 36 4.37 -12.56 -8.32
C ASP A 36 5.76 -12.43 -8.95
N SER A 37 6.56 -11.44 -8.54
CA SER A 37 7.71 -10.98 -9.34
C SER A 37 9.10 -11.29 -8.76
N GLN A 38 9.22 -12.16 -7.76
CA GLN A 38 10.48 -12.47 -7.03
C GLN A 38 11.25 -11.21 -6.57
N LEU A 39 10.57 -10.07 -6.45
CA LEU A 39 11.20 -8.81 -6.06
C LEU A 39 11.56 -8.86 -4.57
N SER A 40 12.68 -8.24 -4.23
CA SER A 40 13.00 -7.96 -2.84
C SER A 40 11.98 -7.00 -2.22
N VAL A 41 11.88 -7.04 -0.89
CA VAL A 41 11.05 -6.11 -0.10
C VAL A 41 11.33 -4.65 -0.45
N SER A 42 12.59 -4.31 -0.69
CA SER A 42 12.99 -2.94 -1.05
C SER A 42 12.55 -2.54 -2.45
N GLU A 43 12.73 -3.41 -3.44
CA GLU A 43 12.30 -3.15 -4.82
C GLU A 43 10.78 -2.97 -4.90
N ALA A 44 10.02 -3.86 -4.26
CA ALA A 44 8.57 -3.75 -4.24
C ALA A 44 8.09 -2.45 -3.56
N ALA A 45 8.77 -1.99 -2.50
CA ALA A 45 8.45 -0.73 -1.85
C ALA A 45 8.70 0.49 -2.76
N TRP A 46 9.84 0.52 -3.46
CA TRP A 46 10.19 1.59 -4.39
C TRP A 46 9.24 1.61 -5.59
N GLU A 47 8.94 0.46 -6.19
CA GLU A 47 7.98 0.31 -7.29
C GLU A 47 6.54 0.69 -6.89
N ALA A 48 6.17 0.46 -5.63
CA ALA A 48 4.92 0.92 -5.06
C ALA A 48 4.91 2.43 -4.73
N GLY A 49 6.03 3.14 -4.90
CA GLY A 49 6.15 4.59 -4.70
C GLY A 49 6.41 5.02 -3.26
N TYR A 50 6.96 4.14 -2.42
CA TYR A 50 7.47 4.51 -1.10
C TYR A 50 8.90 5.05 -1.19
N GLN A 51 9.18 6.13 -0.47
CA GLN A 51 10.52 6.72 -0.36
C GLN A 51 11.28 6.27 0.90
N SER A 52 10.59 5.57 1.81
CA SER A 52 11.16 5.10 3.08
C SER A 52 10.72 3.66 3.35
N LEU A 53 11.70 2.75 3.41
CA LEU A 53 11.46 1.33 3.73
C LEU A 53 10.86 1.16 5.13
N SER A 54 11.32 1.95 6.11
CA SER A 54 10.78 1.90 7.48
C SER A 54 9.32 2.35 7.55
N GLN A 55 8.93 3.35 6.75
CA GLN A 55 7.52 3.75 6.64
C GLN A 55 6.71 2.64 5.98
N PHE A 56 7.18 2.13 4.85
CA PHE A 56 6.54 1.04 4.11
C PHE A 56 6.27 -0.16 5.01
N SER A 57 7.29 -0.71 5.68
CA SER A 57 7.15 -1.90 6.51
C SER A 57 6.14 -1.72 7.65
N ARG A 58 6.10 -0.53 8.27
CA ARG A 58 5.11 -0.23 9.33
C ARG A 58 3.69 -0.16 8.79
N GLU A 59 3.49 0.52 7.66
CA GLU A 59 2.16 0.67 7.05
C GLU A 59 1.66 -0.64 6.45
N TYR A 60 2.56 -1.42 5.85
CA TYR A 60 2.28 -2.74 5.32
C TYR A 60 1.79 -3.68 6.42
N LYS A 61 2.55 -3.81 7.51
CA LYS A 61 2.14 -4.64 8.65
C LYS A 61 0.81 -4.17 9.25
N ARG A 62 0.55 -2.86 9.26
CA ARG A 62 -0.73 -2.31 9.74
C ARG A 62 -1.90 -2.71 8.85
N LEU A 63 -1.71 -2.83 7.53
CA LEU A 63 -2.78 -3.19 6.59
C LEU A 63 -2.98 -4.70 6.47
N PHE A 64 -1.89 -5.48 6.38
CA PHE A 64 -1.93 -6.91 6.09
C PHE A 64 -1.72 -7.82 7.31
N GLY A 65 -1.41 -7.24 8.47
CA GLY A 65 -1.20 -7.99 9.72
C GLY A 65 0.21 -8.59 9.87
N ASP A 66 0.95 -8.77 8.79
CA ASP A 66 2.29 -9.37 8.78
C ASP A 66 3.33 -8.52 8.06
N VAL A 67 4.61 -8.85 8.24
CA VAL A 67 5.72 -8.12 7.59
C VAL A 67 5.82 -8.45 6.09
N PRO A 68 6.26 -7.51 5.23
CA PRO A 68 6.32 -7.71 3.78
C PRO A 68 7.22 -8.86 3.34
N SER A 69 8.24 -9.22 4.13
CA SER A 69 9.09 -10.39 3.84
C SER A 69 8.33 -11.72 3.85
N ARG A 70 7.18 -11.80 4.52
CA ARG A 70 6.33 -13.00 4.51
C ARG A 70 5.54 -13.17 3.21
N ALA A 71 5.33 -12.09 2.47
CA ALA A 71 4.61 -12.12 1.21
C ALA A 71 5.49 -12.52 0.01
N VAL A 72 6.81 -12.52 0.20
CA VAL A 72 7.76 -12.87 -0.87
C VAL A 72 7.54 -14.33 -1.27
N GLY A 73 7.12 -14.56 -2.51
CA GLY A 73 6.84 -15.88 -3.03
C GLY A 73 5.66 -16.60 -2.37
N SER A 74 4.85 -15.91 -1.56
CA SER A 74 3.55 -16.44 -1.13
C SER A 74 2.59 -16.32 -2.29
N VAL A 75 2.05 -17.44 -2.80
CA VAL A 75 0.94 -17.40 -3.74
C VAL A 75 -0.24 -16.76 -3.03
N VAL A 76 -0.75 -15.64 -3.56
CA VAL A 76 -1.99 -15.03 -3.08
C VAL A 76 -3.12 -15.87 -3.66
N ASP A 77 -3.83 -16.63 -2.83
CA ASP A 77 -5.07 -17.33 -3.23
C ASP A 77 -6.19 -16.32 -3.56
#